data_AF-A0AAJ4GEA2-F1
#
_entry.id   AF-A0AAJ4GEA2-F1
#
_cell.length_a   1.000
_cell.length_b   1.000
_cell.length_c   1.000
_cell.angle_alpha   90.00
_cell.angle_beta   90.00
_cell.angle_gamma   90.00
#
_symmetry.space_group_name_H-M   'P 1'
#
loop_
_entity.id
_entity.type
_entity.pdbx_description
1 polymer ?
#
loop_
_entity_poly.entity_id
_entity_poly.type
_entity_poly.pdbx_seq_one_letter_code
_entity_poly.pdbx_strand_id
1 'polypeptide(L)'
;MSIADPSVPFVGSAVLPLIFGANDSAITIGICTLTINVIMLPIAFSAFGDNGDTVSARLKNTFKKPLVIAALLGFILVLCGSQMPTQFDSIFTLLGKGAGGLAIFTTGIVLKTRQITFNKTICSTILLKNLAFPLVVWGCMALFNSPTPLTRLVVVALAFPTATMPSTLAIRFNVHEAELASTQFWSTALSFITLTAFVLALS
;
A
#
# COMPACT_ATOMS: atom_id res chain seq x y z
N MET A 1 11.03 -6.51 -2.83
CA MET A 1 9.88 -5.63 -3.16
C MET A 1 8.78 -5.67 -2.11
N SER A 2 8.44 -6.83 -1.53
CA SER A 2 7.35 -6.98 -0.53
C SER A 2 7.49 -6.11 0.75
N ILE A 3 8.72 -5.78 1.16
CA ILE A 3 8.99 -5.09 2.44
C ILE A 3 8.62 -3.59 2.41
N ALA A 4 8.62 -2.95 1.24
CA ALA A 4 8.47 -1.50 1.09
C ALA A 4 7.10 -1.04 0.56
N ASP A 5 6.15 -1.95 0.35
CA ASP A 5 4.81 -1.63 -0.19
C ASP A 5 3.73 -1.80 0.89
N PRO A 6 3.55 -0.84 1.81
CA PRO A 6 2.41 -0.86 2.71
C PRO A 6 1.14 -0.57 1.91
N SER A 7 0.05 -1.30 2.19
CA SER A 7 -1.23 -1.14 1.51
C SER A 7 -2.01 0.12 1.95
N VAL A 8 -1.33 1.26 2.09
CA VAL A 8 -1.88 2.55 2.57
C VAL A 8 -3.05 3.04 1.71
N PRO A 9 -3.02 2.96 0.37
CA PRO A 9 -4.15 3.43 -0.45
C PRO A 9 -5.45 2.66 -0.20
N PHE A 10 -5.36 1.40 0.20
CA PHE A 10 -6.51 0.50 0.35
C PHE A 10 -6.95 0.36 1.81
N VAL A 11 -6.03 0.07 2.71
CA VAL A 11 -6.32 -0.10 4.15
C VAL A 11 -6.32 1.26 4.86
N GLY A 12 -5.39 2.13 4.49
CA GLY A 12 -5.28 3.46 5.08
C GLY A 12 -6.47 4.37 4.76
N SER A 13 -7.09 4.24 3.58
CA SER A 13 -8.29 5.00 3.23
C SER A 13 -9.53 4.66 4.07
N ALA A 14 -9.59 3.45 4.63
CA ALA A 14 -10.65 3.05 5.55
C ALA A 14 -10.30 3.41 7.01
N VAL A 15 -9.02 3.27 7.41
CA VAL A 15 -8.61 3.32 8.82
C VAL A 15 -8.11 4.70 9.25
N LEU A 16 -7.26 5.36 8.45
CA LEU A 16 -6.63 6.63 8.86
C LEU A 16 -7.64 7.75 9.13
N PRO A 17 -8.67 7.98 8.29
CA PRO A 17 -9.65 9.04 8.53
C PRO A 17 -10.43 8.87 9.86
N LEU A 18 -10.57 7.63 10.36
CA LEU A 18 -11.23 7.34 11.62
C LEU A 18 -10.36 7.68 12.84
N ILE A 19 -9.03 7.60 12.70
CA ILE A 19 -8.07 7.76 13.80
C ILE A 19 -7.50 9.19 13.86
N PHE A 20 -7.14 9.76 12.71
CA PHE A 20 -6.43 11.04 12.62
C PHE A 20 -7.28 12.16 12.02
N GLY A 21 -8.54 11.88 11.65
CA GLY A 21 -9.41 12.83 10.97
C GLY A 21 -9.19 12.89 9.45
N ALA A 22 -10.19 13.40 8.73
CA ALA A 22 -10.25 13.31 7.27
C ALA A 22 -9.14 14.10 6.55
N ASN A 23 -8.78 15.29 7.04
CA ASN A 23 -7.88 16.20 6.35
C ASN A 23 -6.42 15.69 6.34
N ASP A 24 -5.87 15.35 7.50
CA ASP A 24 -4.47 14.91 7.63
C ASP A 24 -4.25 13.53 6.99
N SER A 25 -5.28 12.67 7.06
CA SER A 25 -5.27 11.35 6.43
C SER A 25 -5.30 11.43 4.91
N ALA A 26 -6.11 12.31 4.34
CA ALA A 26 -6.27 12.44 2.89
C ALA A 26 -4.95 12.81 2.21
N ILE A 27 -4.17 13.73 2.79
CA ILE A 27 -2.87 14.15 2.26
C ILE A 27 -1.91 12.96 2.25
N THR A 28 -1.81 12.23 3.37
CA THR A 28 -0.89 11.09 3.46
C THR A 28 -1.28 9.97 2.51
N ILE A 29 -2.57 9.63 2.45
CA ILE A 29 -3.08 8.61 1.51
C ILE A 29 -2.77 9.04 0.07
N GLY A 30 -2.96 10.32 -0.27
CA GLY A 30 -2.65 10.87 -1.58
C GLY A 30 -1.18 10.72 -1.96
N ILE A 31 -0.27 11.12 -1.06
CA ILE A 31 1.19 11.01 -1.28
C ILE A 31 1.59 9.54 -1.45
N CYS A 32 1.16 8.65 -0.54
CA CYS A 32 1.48 7.22 -0.66
C CYS A 32 0.92 6.61 -1.95
N THR A 33 -0.31 6.98 -2.33
CA THR A 33 -0.94 6.51 -3.57
C THR A 33 -0.15 6.96 -4.79
N LEU A 34 0.39 8.17 -4.78
CA LEU A 34 1.23 8.68 -5.86
C LEU A 34 2.58 7.98 -5.92
N THR A 35 3.26 7.82 -4.79
CA THR A 35 4.52 7.08 -4.72
C THR A 35 4.33 5.67 -5.28
N ILE A 36 3.26 4.97 -4.89
CA ILE A 36 2.96 3.62 -5.39
C ILE A 36 2.67 3.64 -6.89
N ASN A 37 1.77 4.50 -7.36
CA ASN A 37 1.35 4.48 -8.77
C ASN A 37 2.38 5.04 -9.76
N VAL A 38 3.18 6.02 -9.34
CA VAL A 38 4.13 6.73 -10.21
C VAL A 38 5.54 6.14 -10.16
N ILE A 39 5.95 5.59 -9.02
CA ILE A 39 7.32 5.06 -8.84
C ILE A 39 7.28 3.54 -8.74
N MET A 40 6.53 3.00 -7.78
CA MET A 40 6.62 1.58 -7.44
C MET A 40 6.04 0.66 -8.52
N LEU A 41 4.88 0.99 -9.08
CA LEU A 41 4.26 0.23 -10.17
C LEU A 41 5.14 0.16 -11.43
N PRO A 42 5.70 1.27 -11.98
CA PRO A 42 6.62 1.18 -13.11
C PRO A 42 7.87 0.36 -12.83
N ILE A 43 8.45 0.47 -11.63
CA ILE A 43 9.62 -0.35 -11.24
C ILE A 43 9.23 -1.83 -11.18
N ALA A 44 8.05 -2.15 -10.63
CA ALA A 44 7.54 -3.51 -10.62
C ALA A 44 7.32 -4.04 -12.04
N PHE A 45 6.65 -3.28 -12.92
CA PHE A 45 6.45 -3.71 -14.29
C PHE A 45 7.75 -3.75 -15.12
N SER A 46 8.75 -2.94 -14.79
CA SER A 46 10.04 -2.95 -15.50
C SER A 46 10.95 -4.10 -15.05
N ALA A 47 10.91 -4.47 -13.77
CA ALA A 47 11.67 -5.59 -13.22
C ALA A 47 11.15 -6.96 -13.68
N PHE A 48 9.85 -7.05 -13.96
CA PHE A 48 9.20 -8.29 -14.39
C PHE A 48 8.72 -8.26 -15.86
N GLY A 49 8.90 -7.14 -16.57
CA GLY A 49 8.54 -7.00 -17.99
C GLY A 49 9.52 -7.73 -18.91
N ASP A 50 9.03 -8.17 -20.06
CA ASP A 50 9.77 -9.01 -21.01
C ASP A 50 11.12 -8.37 -21.41
N ASN A 51 12.19 -9.18 -21.42
CA ASN A 51 13.59 -8.74 -21.43
C ASN A 51 14.06 -8.01 -22.71
N GLY A 52 13.17 -7.82 -23.69
CA GLY A 52 13.50 -7.24 -25.01
C GLY A 52 13.22 -5.74 -25.20
N ASP A 53 12.41 -5.10 -24.36
CA ASP A 53 11.98 -3.71 -24.60
C ASP A 53 12.89 -2.65 -23.95
N THR A 54 13.23 -1.62 -24.72
CA THR A 54 13.98 -0.44 -24.27
C THR A 54 13.29 0.24 -23.06
N VAL A 55 14.06 0.80 -22.13
CA VAL A 55 13.55 1.51 -20.93
C VAL A 55 12.46 2.55 -21.28
N SER A 56 12.59 3.23 -22.43
CA SER A 56 11.62 4.20 -22.94
C SER A 56 10.28 3.58 -23.35
N ALA A 57 10.28 2.40 -23.97
CA ALA A 57 9.06 1.67 -24.36
C ALA A 57 8.31 1.16 -23.13
N ARG A 58 9.03 0.67 -22.11
CA ARG A 58 8.47 0.21 -20.83
C ARG A 58 7.82 1.35 -20.05
N LEU A 59 8.46 2.51 -20.02
CA LEU A 59 7.92 3.70 -19.36
C LEU A 59 6.63 4.16 -20.06
N LYS A 60 6.64 4.23 -21.41
CA LYS A 60 5.46 4.56 -22.21
C LYS A 60 4.31 3.56 -22.00
N ASN A 61 4.60 2.27 -21.86
CA ASN A 61 3.60 1.24 -21.63
C ASN A 61 3.00 1.31 -20.21
N THR A 62 3.77 1.76 -19.23
CA THR A 62 3.29 1.98 -17.85
C THR A 62 2.35 3.18 -17.79
N PHE A 63 2.71 4.31 -18.42
CA PHE A 63 1.84 5.48 -18.50
C PHE A 63 0.55 5.25 -19.31
N LYS A 64 0.46 4.15 -20.09
CA LYS A 64 -0.79 3.72 -20.74
C LYS A 64 -1.72 2.92 -19.82
N LYS A 65 -1.27 2.51 -18.63
CA LYS A 65 -2.11 1.73 -17.72
C LYS A 65 -3.20 2.64 -17.12
N PRO A 66 -4.48 2.25 -17.20
CA PRO A 66 -5.59 3.07 -16.69
C PRO A 66 -5.42 3.49 -15.23
N LEU A 67 -4.84 2.59 -14.40
CA LEU A 67 -4.57 2.85 -12.99
C LEU A 67 -3.58 4.02 -12.77
N VAL A 68 -2.51 4.08 -13.57
CA VAL A 68 -1.48 5.11 -13.46
C VAL A 68 -2.01 6.45 -13.96
N ILE A 69 -2.75 6.43 -15.09
CA ILE A 69 -3.38 7.63 -15.64
C ILE A 69 -4.38 8.23 -14.65
N ALA A 70 -5.23 7.40 -14.03
CA ALA A 70 -6.23 7.87 -13.07
C ALA A 70 -5.57 8.53 -11.84
N ALA A 71 -4.52 7.92 -11.28
CA ALA A 71 -3.80 8.50 -10.14
C ALA A 71 -3.12 9.83 -10.48
N LEU A 72 -2.48 9.92 -11.65
CA LEU A 72 -1.83 11.14 -12.12
C LEU A 72 -2.83 12.26 -12.39
N LEU A 73 -3.96 11.95 -13.05
CA LEU A 73 -5.02 12.92 -13.30
C LEU A 73 -5.61 13.45 -11.98
N GLY A 74 -5.88 12.57 -11.02
CA GLY A 74 -6.36 12.98 -9.69
C GLY A 74 -5.39 13.94 -9.00
N PHE A 75 -4.09 13.66 -9.05
CA PHE A 75 -3.08 14.54 -8.48
C PHE A 75 -2.96 15.88 -9.19
N ILE A 76 -2.97 15.89 -10.53
CA ILE A 76 -2.91 17.12 -11.32
C ILE A 76 -4.13 18.00 -11.02
N LEU A 77 -5.33 17.40 -10.93
CA LEU A 77 -6.56 18.13 -10.56
C LEU A 77 -6.45 18.80 -9.19
N VAL A 78 -5.92 18.08 -8.19
CA VAL A 78 -5.67 18.63 -6.85
C VAL A 78 -4.66 19.77 -6.89
N LEU A 79 -3.56 19.64 -7.64
CA LEU A 79 -2.55 20.69 -7.78
C LEU A 79 -3.09 21.95 -8.48
N CYS A 80 -3.98 21.78 -9.45
CA CYS A 80 -4.65 22.90 -10.13
C CYS A 80 -5.71 23.59 -9.24
N GLY A 81 -5.90 23.16 -7.98
CA GLY A 81 -6.93 23.68 -7.09
C GLY A 81 -8.36 23.36 -7.55
N SER A 82 -8.50 22.44 -8.52
CA SER A 82 -9.80 22.04 -9.04
C SER A 82 -10.44 21.08 -8.04
N GLN A 83 -11.50 21.54 -7.40
CA GLN A 83 -12.30 20.70 -6.53
C GLN A 83 -13.20 19.80 -7.39
N MET A 84 -13.34 18.54 -6.98
CA MET A 84 -14.28 17.61 -7.60
C MET A 84 -15.68 18.25 -7.57
N PRO A 85 -16.43 18.26 -8.69
CA PRO A 85 -17.81 18.72 -8.68
C PRO A 85 -18.62 17.93 -7.65
N THR A 86 -19.49 18.60 -6.89
CA THR A 86 -20.27 18.00 -5.79
C THR A 86 -21.12 16.81 -6.24
N GLN A 87 -21.52 16.78 -7.52
CA GLN A 87 -22.26 15.67 -8.13
C GLN A 87 -21.44 14.37 -8.16
N PHE A 88 -20.13 14.46 -8.34
CA PHE A 88 -19.23 13.30 -8.43
C PHE A 88 -18.57 12.95 -7.10
N ASP A 89 -18.44 13.92 -6.19
CA ASP A 89 -17.77 13.73 -4.91
C ASP A 89 -18.38 12.57 -4.09
N SER A 90 -19.71 12.50 -4.01
CA SER A 90 -20.39 11.41 -3.32
C SER A 90 -20.15 10.04 -3.98
N ILE A 91 -20.07 9.99 -5.31
CA ILE A 91 -19.84 8.76 -6.07
C ILE A 91 -18.43 8.25 -5.82
N PHE A 92 -17.42 9.11 -5.98
CA PHE A 92 -16.02 8.72 -5.78
C PHE A 92 -15.70 8.43 -4.31
N THR A 93 -16.31 9.15 -3.37
CA THR A 93 -16.17 8.86 -1.94
C THR A 93 -16.76 7.49 -1.59
N LEU A 94 -17.94 7.16 -2.12
CA LEU A 94 -18.56 5.85 -1.89
C LEU A 94 -17.74 4.72 -2.53
N LEU A 95 -17.29 4.90 -3.78
CA LEU A 95 -16.41 3.96 -4.47
C LEU A 95 -15.09 3.76 -3.71
N GLY A 96 -14.45 4.84 -3.25
CA GLY A 96 -13.20 4.78 -2.50
C GLY A 96 -13.35 4.00 -1.19
N LYS A 97 -14.40 4.29 -0.41
CA LYS A 97 -14.70 3.56 0.83
C LYS A 97 -15.01 2.07 0.59
N GLY A 98 -15.73 1.74 -0.48
CA GLY A 98 -16.07 0.37 -0.84
C GLY A 98 -14.90 -0.43 -1.43
N ALA A 99 -14.02 0.23 -2.20
CA ALA A 99 -12.92 -0.42 -2.92
C ALA A 99 -11.93 -1.10 -1.98
N GLY A 100 -11.60 -0.49 -0.83
CA GLY A 100 -10.72 -1.09 0.18
C GLY A 100 -11.26 -2.43 0.71
N GLY A 101 -12.56 -2.47 1.07
CA GLY A 101 -13.21 -3.69 1.54
C GLY A 101 -13.27 -4.80 0.48
N LEU A 102 -13.62 -4.44 -0.76
CA LEU A 102 -13.62 -5.38 -1.90
C LEU A 102 -12.22 -5.92 -2.21
N ALA A 103 -11.18 -5.09 -2.11
CA ALA A 103 -9.81 -5.51 -2.33
C ALA A 103 -9.34 -6.55 -1.30
N ILE A 104 -9.64 -6.34 -0.02
CA ILE A 104 -9.31 -7.29 1.06
C ILE A 104 -10.12 -8.59 0.88
N PHE A 105 -11.42 -8.49 0.59
CA PHE A 105 -12.27 -9.65 0.38
C PHE A 105 -11.80 -10.51 -0.81
N THR A 106 -11.49 -9.88 -1.95
CA THR A 106 -10.97 -10.56 -3.14
C THR A 106 -9.62 -11.21 -2.85
N THR A 107 -8.74 -10.53 -2.11
CA THR A 107 -7.47 -11.09 -1.65
C THR A 107 -7.70 -12.35 -0.81
N GLY A 108 -8.70 -12.35 0.08
CA GLY A 108 -9.08 -13.54 0.85
C GLY A 108 -9.51 -14.73 -0.02
N ILE A 109 -10.29 -14.50 -1.07
CA ILE A 109 -10.68 -15.54 -2.04
C ILE A 109 -9.46 -16.09 -2.78
N VAL A 110 -8.58 -15.22 -3.28
CA VAL A 110 -7.34 -15.61 -3.96
C VAL A 110 -6.46 -16.46 -3.04
N LEU A 111 -6.34 -16.08 -1.76
CA LEU A 111 -5.56 -16.82 -0.77
C LEU A 111 -6.16 -18.20 -0.44
N LYS A 112 -7.49 -18.34 -0.39
CA LYS A 112 -8.17 -19.64 -0.17
C LYS A 112 -7.81 -20.67 -1.24
N THR A 113 -7.55 -20.23 -2.47
CA THR A 113 -7.22 -21.13 -3.58
C THR A 113 -5.77 -21.65 -3.56
N ARG A 114 -4.97 -21.33 -2.55
CA ARG A 114 -3.54 -21.64 -2.50
C ARG A 114 -3.14 -22.38 -1.23
N GLN A 115 -2.12 -23.21 -1.35
CA GLN A 115 -1.53 -23.86 -0.19
C GLN A 115 -0.68 -22.87 0.58
N ILE A 116 -1.19 -22.46 1.73
CA ILE A 116 -0.47 -21.57 2.66
C ILE A 116 0.65 -22.40 3.28
N THR A 117 1.88 -22.00 3.01
CA THR A 117 3.09 -22.61 3.56
C THR A 117 3.66 -21.69 4.64
N PHE A 118 4.24 -22.28 5.67
CA PHE A 118 4.91 -21.54 6.73
C PHE A 118 6.40 -21.86 6.66
N ASN A 119 7.22 -20.83 6.44
CA ASN A 119 8.66 -20.96 6.34
C ASN A 119 9.34 -19.88 7.18
N LYS A 120 10.58 -20.13 7.62
CA LYS A 120 11.41 -19.18 8.38
C LYS A 120 11.59 -17.85 7.61
N THR A 121 11.74 -17.91 6.28
CA THR A 121 11.83 -16.73 5.40
C THR A 121 10.57 -15.86 5.44
N ILE A 122 9.39 -16.49 5.51
CA ILE A 122 8.10 -15.79 5.61
C ILE A 122 8.01 -15.09 6.97
N CYS A 123 8.32 -15.82 8.04
CA CYS A 123 8.31 -15.28 9.41
C CYS A 123 9.29 -14.10 9.57
N SER A 124 10.53 -14.24 9.08
CA SER A 124 11.53 -13.16 9.15
C SER A 124 11.09 -11.93 8.37
N THR A 125 10.50 -12.12 7.18
CA THR A 125 10.01 -11.00 6.34
C THR A 125 8.87 -10.25 7.01
N ILE A 126 7.95 -10.97 7.66
CA ILE A 126 6.83 -10.36 8.38
C ILE A 126 7.33 -9.59 9.61
N LEU A 127 8.26 -10.16 10.39
CA LEU A 127 8.84 -9.47 11.55
C LEU A 127 9.63 -8.23 11.15
N LEU A 128 10.47 -8.32 10.12
CA LEU A 128 11.23 -7.17 9.62
C LEU A 128 10.31 -6.06 9.12
N LYS A 129 9.26 -6.41 8.37
CA LYS A 129 8.35 -5.42 7.80
C LYS A 129 7.39 -4.83 8.84
N ASN A 130 6.68 -5.67 9.60
CA ASN A 130 5.59 -5.20 10.46
C ASN A 130 6.09 -4.67 11.81
N LEU A 131 7.33 -4.98 12.21
CA LEU A 131 7.87 -4.57 13.51
C LEU A 131 9.17 -3.79 13.38
N ALA A 132 10.20 -4.34 12.73
CA ALA A 132 11.51 -3.67 12.68
C ALA A 132 11.45 -2.35 11.89
N PHE A 133 10.81 -2.34 10.72
CA PHE A 133 10.76 -1.16 9.86
C PHE A 133 10.00 0.03 10.49
N PRO A 134 8.78 -0.13 11.07
CA PRO A 134 8.11 0.95 11.80
C PRO A 134 8.92 1.46 12.99
N LEU A 135 9.58 0.56 13.73
CA LEU A 135 10.41 0.94 14.89
C LEU A 135 11.64 1.75 14.50
N VAL A 136 12.31 1.37 13.41
CA VAL A 136 13.47 2.12 12.89
C VAL A 136 13.03 3.51 12.43
N VAL A 137 11.91 3.61 11.69
CA VAL A 137 11.39 4.91 11.25
C VAL A 137 10.97 5.77 12.43
N TRP A 138 10.29 5.19 13.42
CA TRP A 138 9.94 5.88 14.67
C TRP A 138 11.18 6.43 15.39
N GLY A 139 12.23 5.61 15.52
CA GLY A 139 13.51 6.02 16.12
C GLY A 139 14.18 7.16 15.35
N CYS A 140 14.22 7.09 14.02
CA CYS A 140 14.74 8.18 13.18
C CYS A 140 13.91 9.46 13.37
N MET A 141 12.59 9.39 13.34
CA MET A 141 11.72 10.56 13.50
C MET A 141 11.84 11.19 14.89
N ALA A 142 12.05 10.37 15.93
CA ALA A 142 12.36 10.84 17.27
C ALA A 142 13.71 11.57 17.33
N LEU A 143 14.74 11.07 16.64
CA LEU A 143 16.05 11.74 16.56
C LEU A 143 16.00 13.09 15.83
N PHE A 144 15.12 13.22 14.83
CA PHE A 144 14.93 14.46 14.07
C PHE A 144 13.89 15.42 14.69
N ASN A 145 13.37 15.15 15.89
CA ASN A 145 12.32 15.97 16.54
C ASN A 145 11.12 16.27 15.62
N SER A 146 10.69 15.29 14.84
CA SER A 146 9.52 15.46 13.97
C SER A 146 8.23 15.69 14.77
N PRO A 147 7.27 16.46 14.23
CA PRO A 147 6.00 16.71 14.90
C PRO A 147 5.30 15.40 15.30
N THR A 148 4.85 15.31 16.55
CA THR A 148 4.22 14.12 17.12
C THR A 148 3.03 13.61 16.29
N PRO A 149 2.11 14.46 15.77
CA PRO A 149 0.99 13.99 14.95
C PRO A 149 1.45 13.31 13.65
N LEU A 150 2.45 13.88 12.98
CA LEU A 150 3.01 13.35 11.74
C LEU A 150 3.71 12.01 11.99
N THR A 151 4.47 11.93 13.09
CA THR A 151 5.15 10.68 13.50
C THR A 151 4.14 9.57 13.78
N ARG A 152 3.04 9.86 14.48
CA ARG A 152 1.97 8.90 14.75
C ARG A 152 1.36 8.37 13.45
N LEU A 153 1.03 9.27 12.54
CA LEU A 153 0.41 8.93 11.26
C LEU A 153 1.34 8.04 10.41
N VAL A 154 2.61 8.42 10.27
CA VAL A 154 3.60 7.66 9.49
C VAL A 154 3.84 6.27 10.08
N VAL A 155 4.04 6.15 11.39
CA VAL A 155 4.33 4.86 12.05
C VAL A 155 3.12 3.92 11.94
N VAL A 156 1.89 4.42 12.11
CA VAL A 156 0.68 3.62 11.93
C VAL A 156 0.49 3.21 10.46
N ALA A 157 0.80 4.09 9.51
CA ALA A 157 0.74 3.77 8.09
C ALA A 157 1.74 2.67 7.69
N LEU A 158 2.91 2.63 8.35
CA LEU A 158 3.92 1.59 8.14
C LEU A 158 3.54 0.24 8.76
N ALA A 159 2.68 0.23 9.77
CA ALA A 159 2.14 -0.99 10.38
C ALA A 159 1.07 -1.68 9.52
N PHE A 160 0.64 -1.07 8.41
CA PHE A 160 -0.32 -1.68 7.49
C PHE A 160 0.22 -2.97 6.85
N PRO A 161 -0.68 -3.90 6.48
CA PRO A 161 -0.28 -5.15 5.86
C PRO A 161 0.41 -4.93 4.52
N THR A 162 1.08 -5.98 4.06
CA THR A 162 1.80 -5.97 2.79
C THR A 162 0.82 -5.71 1.65
N ALA A 163 1.22 -4.95 0.63
CA ALA A 163 0.41 -4.74 -0.56
C ALA A 163 0.24 -6.03 -1.37
N THR A 164 -0.88 -6.11 -2.08
CA THR A 164 -1.28 -7.24 -2.93
C THR A 164 -0.53 -7.29 -4.27
N MET A 165 0.19 -6.22 -4.63
CA MET A 165 0.89 -6.11 -5.91
C MET A 165 2.02 -7.15 -6.04
N PRO A 166 2.96 -7.30 -5.09
CA PRO A 166 3.98 -8.35 -5.13
C PRO A 166 3.43 -9.76 -5.30
N SER A 167 2.34 -10.13 -4.61
CA SER A 167 1.72 -11.45 -4.73
C SER A 167 1.03 -11.65 -6.08
N THR A 168 0.38 -10.62 -6.61
CA THR A 168 -0.28 -10.69 -7.93
C THR A 168 0.75 -10.83 -9.05
N LEU A 169 1.90 -10.16 -8.90
CA LEU A 169 3.01 -10.22 -9.84
C LEU A 169 3.70 -11.59 -9.79
N ALA A 170 3.93 -12.13 -8.60
CA ALA A 170 4.45 -13.49 -8.40
C ALA A 170 3.63 -14.53 -9.17
N ILE A 171 2.30 -14.45 -9.04
CA ILE A 171 1.32 -15.33 -9.71
C ILE A 171 1.35 -15.11 -11.23
N ARG A 172 1.44 -13.86 -11.68
CA ARG A 172 1.51 -13.56 -13.12
C ARG A 172 2.79 -14.13 -13.75
N PHE A 173 3.90 -14.13 -13.02
CA PHE A 173 5.21 -14.51 -13.54
C PHE A 173 5.69 -15.91 -13.10
N ASN A 174 4.87 -16.69 -12.39
CA ASN A 174 5.23 -18.02 -11.87
C ASN A 174 6.51 -18.02 -11.02
N VAL A 175 6.73 -16.96 -10.23
CA VAL A 175 7.91 -16.81 -9.37
C VAL A 175 7.50 -16.83 -7.90
N HIS A 176 7.86 -17.89 -7.17
CA HIS A 176 7.64 -18.03 -5.72
C HIS A 176 6.20 -17.74 -5.25
N GLU A 177 5.20 -18.17 -6.03
CA GLU A 177 3.78 -17.84 -5.81
C GLU A 177 3.27 -18.22 -4.42
N ALA A 178 3.57 -19.45 -3.98
CA ALA A 178 3.12 -19.96 -2.68
C ALA A 178 3.75 -19.19 -1.51
N GLU A 179 5.01 -18.79 -1.63
CA GLU A 179 5.72 -18.05 -0.58
C GLU A 179 5.19 -16.62 -0.47
N LEU A 180 4.99 -15.93 -1.60
CA LEU A 180 4.49 -14.55 -1.61
C LEU A 180 3.00 -14.47 -1.24
N ALA A 181 2.18 -15.44 -1.64
CA ALA A 181 0.80 -15.56 -1.17
C ALA A 181 0.73 -15.83 0.33
N SER A 182 1.58 -16.72 0.85
CA SER A 182 1.62 -17.03 2.30
C SER A 182 2.12 -15.84 3.12
N THR A 183 3.11 -15.10 2.63
CA THR A 183 3.60 -13.86 3.24
C THR A 183 2.50 -12.81 3.29
N GLN A 184 1.73 -12.65 2.21
CA GLN A 184 0.60 -11.74 2.15
C GLN A 184 -0.48 -12.10 3.18
N PHE A 185 -0.83 -13.38 3.27
CA PHE A 185 -1.82 -13.87 4.25
C PHE A 185 -1.38 -13.61 5.69
N TRP A 186 -0.19 -14.09 6.05
CA TRP A 186 0.31 -13.98 7.42
C TRP A 186 0.60 -12.54 7.82
N SER A 187 1.11 -11.69 6.91
CA SER A 187 1.27 -10.26 7.17
C SER A 187 -0.07 -9.57 7.41
N THR A 188 -1.12 -9.95 6.66
CA THR A 188 -2.47 -9.43 6.86
C THR A 188 -3.04 -9.84 8.20
N ALA A 189 -2.94 -11.12 8.58
CA ALA A 189 -3.41 -11.61 9.87
C ALA A 189 -2.67 -10.95 11.04
N LEU A 190 -1.33 -10.89 11.00
CA LEU A 190 -0.54 -10.24 12.05
C LEU A 190 -0.72 -8.72 12.07
N SER A 191 -1.06 -8.09 10.95
CA SER A 191 -1.24 -6.63 10.89
C SER A 191 -2.34 -6.14 11.82
N PHE A 192 -3.38 -6.94 12.06
CA PHE A 192 -4.43 -6.57 13.04
C PHE A 192 -3.84 -6.39 14.43
N ILE A 193 -2.99 -7.32 14.87
CA ILE A 193 -2.35 -7.27 16.18
C ILE A 193 -1.35 -6.11 16.24
N THR A 194 -0.47 -5.98 15.24
CA THR A 194 0.56 -4.93 15.23
C THR A 194 -0.05 -3.54 15.12
N LEU A 195 -1.08 -3.36 14.29
CA LEU A 195 -1.76 -2.08 14.14
C LEU A 195 -2.47 -1.68 15.42
N THR A 196 -3.21 -2.59 16.07
CA THR A 196 -3.80 -2.32 17.38
C THR A 196 -2.74 -1.97 18.42
N ALA A 197 -1.62 -2.69 18.46
CA ALA A 197 -0.53 -2.42 19.40
C ALA A 197 0.11 -1.04 19.17
N PHE A 198 0.40 -0.67 17.91
CA PHE A 198 0.98 0.64 17.60
C PHE A 198 -0.01 1.78 17.84
N VAL A 199 -1.28 1.62 17.50
CA VAL A 199 -2.30 2.64 17.78
C VAL A 199 -2.43 2.88 19.29
N LEU A 200 -2.40 1.84 20.12
CA LEU A 200 -2.43 1.97 21.58
C LEU A 200 -1.13 2.52 22.17
N ALA A 201 0.02 2.16 21.62
CA ALA A 201 1.31 2.65 22.09
C ALA A 201 1.55 4.13 21.73
N LEU A 202 0.92 4.60 20.65
CA LEU A 202 1.04 5.97 20.15
C LEU A 202 -0.18 6.86 20.44
N SER A 203 -1.20 6.38 21.16
CA SER A 203 -2.35 7.20 21.61
C SER A 203 -1.94 8.13 22.75
#